data_AF-A0A150QBU6-F1
#
_entry.id   AF-A0A150QBU6-F1
#
_cell.length_a   1.000
_cell.length_b   1.000
_cell.length_c   1.000
_cell.angle_alpha   90.00
_cell.angle_beta   90.00
_cell.angle_gamma   90.00
#
_symmetry.space_group_name_H-M   'P 1'
#
loop_
_entity.id
_entity.type
_entity.pdbx_description
1 polymer ?
#
loop_
_entity_poly.entity_id
_entity_poly.type
_entity_poly.pdbx_seq_one_letter_code
_entity_poly.pdbx_strand_id
1 'polypeptide(L)' 'MTVGEKGKLTELDLDRRVRERLLASGTLSAATIESHLASLQDVEEQSEMIAVDQPALGASTHGPRVEPELDDEGTE' A
#
# COMPACT_ATOMS: atom_id res chain seq x y z
N MET A 1 -8.55 -25.22 -5.60
CA MET A 1 -8.70 -24.39 -4.37
C MET A 1 -7.69 -24.90 -3.35
N THR A 2 -6.57 -24.22 -3.15
CA THR A 2 -5.72 -24.45 -1.98
C THR A 2 -5.81 -23.21 -1.11
N VAL A 3 -6.94 -23.14 -0.42
CA VAL A 3 -7.15 -22.18 0.65
C VAL A 3 -6.41 -22.74 1.87
N GLY A 4 -5.68 -21.88 2.59
CA GLY A 4 -4.99 -22.26 3.83
C GLY A 4 -5.92 -22.99 4.80
N GLU A 5 -5.33 -23.68 5.78
CA GLU A 5 -6.04 -24.44 6.82
C GLU A 5 -7.33 -23.72 7.25
N LYS A 6 -8.49 -24.25 6.80
CA LYS A 6 -9.86 -23.75 7.06
C LYS A 6 -10.39 -22.59 6.19
N GLY A 7 -9.96 -22.44 4.94
CA GLY A 7 -10.67 -21.53 4.03
C GLY A 7 -10.36 -20.04 4.26
N LYS A 8 -9.36 -19.74 5.10
CA LYS A 8 -8.93 -18.36 5.41
C LYS A 8 -7.62 -18.05 4.70
N LEU A 9 -7.53 -16.84 4.16
CA LEU A 9 -6.30 -16.28 3.62
C LEU A 9 -5.30 -16.07 4.75
N THR A 10 -4.05 -16.42 4.51
CA THR A 10 -2.95 -16.08 5.41
C THR A 10 -2.47 -14.66 5.14
N GLU A 11 -1.73 -14.06 6.08
CA GLU A 11 -1.09 -12.77 5.85
C GLU A 11 -0.13 -12.82 4.66
N LEU A 12 0.55 -13.96 4.45
CA LEU A 12 1.45 -14.16 3.32
C LEU A 12 0.71 -14.16 1.98
N ASP A 13 -0.51 -14.71 1.91
CA ASP A 13 -1.33 -14.67 0.69
C ASP A 13 -1.72 -13.24 0.30
N LEU A 14 -1.77 -12.36 1.31
CA LEU A 14 -2.10 -10.96 1.17
C LEU A 14 -0.84 -10.07 1.02
N ASP A 15 0.38 -10.62 1.13
CA ASP A 15 1.60 -9.89 0.79
C ASP A 15 1.57 -9.44 -0.67
N ARG A 16 2.05 -8.23 -0.97
CA ARG A 16 1.92 -7.60 -2.29
C ARG A 16 2.37 -8.51 -3.43
N ARG A 17 3.57 -9.11 -3.31
CA ARG A 17 4.14 -9.94 -4.40
C ARG A 17 3.42 -11.26 -4.56
N VAL A 18 3.01 -11.86 -3.44
CA VAL A 18 2.27 -13.13 -3.44
C VAL A 18 0.86 -12.91 -4.01
N ARG A 19 0.19 -11.86 -3.54
CA ARG A 19 -1.15 -11.45 -3.98
C ARG A 19 -1.22 -11.22 -5.49
N GLU A 20 -0.28 -10.47 -6.07
CA GLU A 20 -0.22 -10.23 -7.53
C GLU A 20 -0.11 -11.55 -8.30
N ARG A 21 0.73 -12.48 -7.83
CA ARG A 21 0.87 -13.80 -8.43
C ARG A 21 -0.39 -14.65 -8.28
N LEU A 22 -1.03 -14.63 -7.11
CA LEU A 22 -2.26 -15.40 -6.85
C LEU A 22 -3.47 -14.85 -7.64
N LEU A 23 -3.50 -13.54 -7.88
CA LEU A 23 -4.47 -12.91 -8.78
C LEU A 23 -4.24 -13.37 -10.22
N ALA A 24 -2.99 -13.32 -10.69
CA ALA A 24 -2.62 -13.77 -12.04
C ALA A 24 -2.90 -15.26 -12.26
N SER A 25 -2.77 -16.09 -11.22
CA SER A 25 -3.11 -17.51 -11.28
C SER A 25 -4.59 -17.82 -11.04
N GLY A 26 -5.44 -16.80 -10.84
CA GLY A 26 -6.87 -16.96 -10.56
C GLY A 26 -7.20 -17.64 -9.22
N THR A 27 -6.21 -17.75 -8.34
CA THR A 27 -6.37 -18.34 -7.00
C THR A 27 -6.99 -17.33 -6.03
N LEU A 28 -6.71 -16.04 -6.24
CA LEU A 28 -7.32 -14.93 -5.52
C LEU A 28 -8.16 -14.09 -6.48
N SER A 29 -9.32 -13.58 -6.03
CA SER A 29 -10.15 -12.69 -6.83
C SER A 29 -9.82 -11.22 -6.58
N ALA A 30 -10.03 -10.36 -7.58
CA ALA A 30 -9.87 -8.91 -7.42
C ALA A 30 -10.78 -8.35 -6.31
N ALA A 31 -12.04 -8.80 -6.25
CA ALA A 31 -12.99 -8.40 -5.20
C ALA A 31 -12.50 -8.73 -3.78
N THR A 32 -11.82 -9.88 -3.62
CA THR A 32 -11.24 -10.27 -2.33
C THR A 32 -10.10 -9.33 -1.93
N ILE A 33 -9.27 -8.91 -2.89
CA ILE A 33 -8.18 -7.95 -2.66
C ILE A 33 -8.75 -6.59 -2.27
N GLU A 34 -9.73 -6.09 -3.02
CA GLU A 34 -10.38 -4.81 -2.77
C GLU A 34 -11.03 -4.77 -1.39
N SER A 35 -11.78 -5.82 -1.03
CA SER A 35 -12.38 -5.93 0.30
C SER A 35 -11.33 -5.95 1.42
N HIS A 36 -10.18 -6.60 1.20
CA HIS A 36 -9.11 -6.59 2.18
C HIS A 36 -8.47 -5.20 2.32
N LEU A 37 -8.16 -4.53 1.20
CA LEU A 37 -7.58 -3.18 1.20
C LEU A 37 -8.51 -2.16 1.88
N ALA A 38 -9.81 -2.22 1.60
CA ALA A 38 -10.81 -1.35 2.23
C ALA A 38 -10.96 -1.62 3.74
N SER A 39 -10.56 -2.79 4.23
CA SER A 39 -10.58 -3.13 5.66
C SER A 39 -9.34 -2.65 6.42
N LEU A 40 -8.29 -2.21 5.71
CA LEU A 40 -7.08 -1.70 6.35
C LEU A 40 -7.38 -0.34 6.99
N GLN A 41 -6.87 -0.17 8.20
CA GLN A 41 -6.95 1.10 8.90
C GLN A 41 -6.10 2.14 8.17
N ASP A 42 -6.60 3.37 8.09
CA ASP A 42 -5.79 4.50 7.67
C ASP A 42 -4.81 4.86 8.78
N VAL A 43 -3.53 4.56 8.55
CA VAL A 43 -2.45 4.76 9.53
C VAL A 43 -1.68 6.05 9.26
N GLU A 44 -2.01 6.79 8.19
CA GLU A 44 -1.32 8.05 7.86
C GLU A 44 -1.50 9.08 8.97
N GLU A 45 -2.73 9.24 9.46
CA GLU A 45 -3.06 10.17 10.55
C GLU A 45 -2.47 9.77 11.91
N GLN A 46 -2.04 8.51 12.06
CA GLN A 46 -1.46 7.96 13.29
C GLN A 46 0.07 7.90 13.22
N SER A 47 0.65 8.30 12.09
CA SER A 47 2.10 8.36 11.95
C SER A 47 2.64 9.58 12.69
N GLU A 48 3.37 9.35 13.77
CA GLU A 48 4.15 10.39 14.41
C GLU A 48 5.33 10.70 13.47
N MET A 49 5.48 11.96 13.07
CA MET A 49 6.63 12.37 12.25
C MET A 49 7.92 12.18 13.06
N ILE A 50 8.65 11.11 12.76
CA ILE A 50 9.96 10.90 13.35
C ILE A 50 10.95 11.76 12.58
N ALA A 51 11.41 12.85 13.23
CA ALA A 51 12.48 13.70 12.73
C ALA A 51 13.84 12.97 12.85
N VAL A 52 14.03 11.94 12.03
CA VAL A 52 15.31 11.26 11.84
C VAL A 52 15.95 11.82 10.57
N ASP A 53 17.15 12.36 10.73
CA ASP A 53 17.97 12.75 9.59
C ASP A 53 18.19 11.52 8.70
N GLN A 54 17.74 11.60 7.45
CA GLN A 54 18.00 10.59 6.44
C GLN A 54 19.46 10.77 5.98
N PRO A 55 20.42 9.94 6.42
CA PRO A 55 21.83 10.20 6.14
C PRO A 55 22.15 10.18 4.64
N ALA A 56 21.34 9.46 3.85
CA ALA A 56 21.46 9.43 2.39
C ALA A 56 20.93 10.71 1.70
N LEU A 57 20.09 11.48 2.38
CA LEU A 57 19.47 12.71 1.85
C LEU A 57 20.08 13.97 2.47
N GLY A 58 20.98 13.84 3.45
CA GLY A 58 21.51 14.95 4.23
C GLY A 58 20.52 15.46 5.29
N ALA A 59 20.93 16.45 6.08
CA ALA A 59 20.07 17.06 7.10
C ALA A 59 18.80 17.62 6.42
N SER A 60 17.64 17.09 6.81
CA SER A 60 16.36 17.47 6.21
C SER A 60 15.96 18.87 6.68
N THR A 61 15.90 19.84 5.77
CA THR A 61 15.10 21.04 6.00
C THR A 61 13.62 20.62 6.02
N HIS A 62 13.09 20.31 7.20
CA HIS A 62 11.68 19.99 7.39
C HIS A 62 10.81 21.23 7.08
N GLY A 63 10.49 21.42 5.80
CA GLY A 63 9.33 22.18 5.37
C GLY A 63 8.10 21.27 5.30
N PRO A 64 6.88 21.83 5.39
CA PRO A 64 5.65 21.05 5.19
C PRO A 64 5.73 20.31 3.86
N ARG A 65 5.26 19.05 3.85
CA ARG A 65 5.15 18.22 2.65
C ARG A 65 4.39 19.03 1.59
N VAL A 66 5.09 19.43 0.53
CA VAL A 66 4.47 20.06 -0.63
C VAL A 66 3.80 18.92 -1.40
N GLU A 67 2.47 18.87 -1.34
CA GLU A 67 1.69 18.07 -2.28
C GLU A 67 2.08 18.52 -3.69
N PRO A 68 2.52 17.61 -4.59
CA PRO A 68 2.77 17.99 -5.96
C PRO A 68 1.44 18.46 -6.56
N GLU A 69 1.35 19.74 -6.95
CA GLU A 69 0.24 20.18 -7.81
C GLU A 69 0.32 19.35 -9.08
N LEU A 70 -0.71 18.54 -9.30
CA LEU A 70 -0.91 17.88 -10.57
C LEU A 70 -1.31 18.98 -11.55
N ASP A 71 -0.33 19.46 -12.32
CA ASP A 71 -0.57 20.34 -13.45
C ASP A 71 -1.56 19.61 -14.39
N ASP A 72 -2.83 20.05 -14.37
CA ASP A 72 -3.86 19.65 -15.35
C ASP A 72 -3.53 20.36 -16.67
N GLU A 73 -2.41 20.01 -17.30
CA GLU A 73 -2.10 20.45 -18.66
C GLU A 73 -2.71 19.46 -19.65
N GLY A 74 -4.04 19.43 -19.67
CA GLY A 74 -4.85 18.86 -20.74
C GLY A 74 -5.25 19.95 -21.72
N THR A 75 -4.32 20.32 -22.60
CA THR A 75 -4.59 21.15 -23.79
C THR A 75 -5.55 20.42 -24.74
N GLU A 76 -6.68 21.04 -25.13
CA GLU A 76 -7.16 21.27 -26.52
C GLU A 76 -8.31 22.30 -26.54
#